data_AF-Q7WU40-F1
#
_entry.id   AF-Q7WU40-F1
#
_cell.length_a   1.000
_cell.length_b   1.000
_cell.length_c   1.000
_cell.angle_alpha   90.00
_cell.angle_beta   90.00
_cell.angle_gamma   90.00
#
_symmetry.space_group_name_H-M   'P 1'
#
loop_
_entity.id
_entity.type
_entity.pdbx_description
1 polymer ?
#
loop_
_entity_poly.entity_id
_entity_poly.type
_entity_poly.pdbx_seq_one_letter_code
_entity_poly.pdbx_strand_id
1 'polypeptide(L)' 'GKAVFPQRTGKALDISEWEGKLYRKLSEVKEKTVEFTLIPYHMWANREPGAMAVWLKK' A
#
# COMPACT_ATOMS: atom_id res chain seq x y z
N GLY A 1 -6.29 -11.87 23.65
CA GLY A 1 -4.96 -12.33 23.21
C GLY A 1 -4.13 -11.15 22.76
N LYS A 2 -2.80 -11.21 22.88
CA LYS A 2 -1.91 -10.13 22.40
C LYS A 2 -1.78 -10.23 20.88
N ALA A 3 -2.07 -9.16 20.15
CA ALA A 3 -1.87 -9.09 18.70
C ALA A 3 -0.41 -8.76 18.37
N VAL A 4 0.11 -9.33 17.28
CA VAL A 4 1.44 -9.04 16.74
C VAL A 4 1.28 -8.26 15.44
N PHE A 5 2.10 -7.24 15.25
CA PHE A 5 2.07 -6.34 14.10
C PHE A 5 3.40 -6.40 13.34
N PRO A 6 3.53 -7.28 12.33
CA PRO A 6 4.76 -7.40 11.54
C PRO A 6 5.02 -6.13 10.71
N GLN A 7 6.28 -5.69 10.70
CA GLN A 7 6.76 -4.65 9.78
C GLN A 7 7.39 -5.28 8.54
N ARG A 8 7.15 -4.71 7.36
CA ARG A 8 7.76 -5.14 6.10
C ARG A 8 8.13 -3.95 5.24
N THR A 9 9.07 -4.16 4.33
CA THR A 9 9.36 -3.23 3.23
C THR A 9 8.64 -3.66 1.96
N GLY A 10 8.24 -2.69 1.16
CA GLY A 10 7.61 -2.89 -0.15
C GLY A 10 7.98 -1.74 -1.09
N LYS A 11 7.46 -1.80 -2.32
CA LYS A 11 7.63 -0.74 -3.31
C LYS A 11 6.30 -0.06 -3.59
N ALA A 12 6.30 1.26 -3.52
CA ALA A 12 5.17 2.10 -3.90
C ALA A 12 5.47 2.84 -5.20
N LEU A 13 4.49 2.90 -6.10
CA LEU A 13 4.58 3.69 -7.31
C LEU A 13 4.58 5.18 -6.97
N ASP A 14 5.43 5.95 -7.64
CA ASP A 14 5.29 7.40 -7.69
C ASP A 14 4.20 7.77 -8.70
N ILE A 15 3.10 8.33 -8.20
CA ILE A 15 1.93 8.70 -9.00
C ILE A 15 1.89 10.18 -9.36
N SER A 16 2.90 10.97 -9.02
CA SER A 16 2.95 12.42 -9.30
C SER A 16 2.73 12.74 -10.78
N GLU A 17 3.28 11.94 -11.69
CA GLU A 17 3.14 12.14 -13.14
C GLU A 17 1.71 11.89 -13.68
N TRP A 18 0.84 11.26 -12.87
CA TRP A 18 -0.56 10.97 -13.20
C TRP A 18 -1.53 12.09 -12.80
N GLU A 19 -1.07 13.12 -12.08
CA GLU A 19 -1.94 14.20 -11.63
C GLU A 19 -2.69 14.85 -12.81
N GLY A 20 -4.03 14.87 -12.71
CA GLY A 20 -4.93 15.40 -13.75
C GLY A 20 -5.02 14.57 -15.04
N LYS A 21 -4.50 13.33 -15.08
CA LYS A 21 -4.45 12.50 -16.29
C LYS A 21 -4.99 11.09 -16.05
N LEU A 22 -5.92 10.65 -16.89
CA LEU A 22 -6.39 9.25 -16.90
C LEU A 22 -5.47 8.32 -17.71
N TYR A 23 -4.83 8.86 -18.75
CA TYR A 23 -3.90 8.14 -19.61
C TYR A 23 -2.65 8.99 -19.87
N ARG A 24 -1.50 8.33 -19.97
CA ARG A 24 -0.21 8.97 -20.26
C ARG A 24 0.59 8.12 -21.25
N LYS A 25 1.58 8.72 -21.89
CA LYS A 25 2.52 7.99 -22.76
C LYS A 25 3.28 6.95 -21.95
N LEU A 26 3.64 5.85 -22.62
CA LEU A 26 4.49 4.82 -21.99
C LEU A 26 5.83 5.46 -21.62
N SER A 27 6.19 5.34 -20.35
CA SER A 27 7.44 5.81 -19.78
C SER A 27 7.91 4.83 -18.71
N GLU A 28 9.15 4.99 -18.27
CA GLU A 28 9.64 4.28 -17.10
C GLU A 28 8.76 4.58 -15.87
N VAL A 29 8.58 3.55 -15.04
CA VAL A 29 7.78 3.62 -13.82
C VAL A 29 8.72 3.94 -12.66
N LYS A 30 8.46 5.04 -11.97
CA LYS A 30 9.22 5.43 -10.77
C LYS A 30 8.63 4.72 -9.56
N GLU A 31 9.51 4.12 -8.76
CA GLU A 31 9.17 3.41 -7.53
C GLU A 31 9.97 3.96 -6.36
N LYS A 32 9.39 3.89 -5.16
CA LYS A 32 10.09 4.16 -3.90
C LYS A 32 9.91 3.00 -2.93
N THR A 33 10.96 2.69 -2.18
CA THR A 33 10.88 1.74 -1.07
C THR A 33 10.10 2.37 0.08
N VAL A 34 9.16 1.63 0.65
CA VAL A 34 8.33 2.06 1.78
C VAL A 34 8.27 0.96 2.84
N GLU A 35 8.13 1.36 4.09
CA GLU A 35 7.76 0.46 5.18
C GLU A 35 6.25 0.44 5.37
N PHE A 36 5.71 -0.72 5.72
CA PHE A 36 4.30 -0.88 6.04
C PHE A 36 4.09 -1.93 7.13
N THR A 37 3.02 -1.74 7.89
CA THR A 37 2.65 -2.62 9.01
C THR A 37 1.49 -3.52 8.63
N LEU A 38 1.63 -4.81 8.91
CA LEU A 38 0.55 -5.78 8.79
C LEU A 38 -0.25 -5.85 10.09
N ILE A 39 -1.57 -6.04 9.97
CA ILE A 39 -2.47 -6.30 11.09
C ILE A 39 -3.13 -7.68 10.91
N PRO A 40 -3.51 -8.38 11.99
CA PRO A 40 -4.40 -9.53 11.88
C PRO A 40 -5.71 -9.12 11.21
N TYR A 41 -6.19 -9.94 10.25
CA TYR A 41 -7.38 -9.62 9.46
C TYR A 41 -8.62 -9.31 10.33
N HIS A 42 -8.85 -10.09 11.39
CA HIS A 42 -9.99 -9.89 12.30
C HIS A 42 -9.94 -8.55 13.06
N MET A 43 -8.80 -7.84 13.06
CA MET A 43 -8.65 -6.52 13.68
C MET A 43 -8.92 -5.37 12.71
N TRP A 44 -9.05 -5.64 11.41
CA TRP A 44 -9.42 -4.62 10.44
C TRP A 44 -10.82 -4.03 10.74
N ALA A 45 -11.06 -2.79 10.30
CA ALA A 45 -12.29 -2.02 10.54
C ALA A 45 -12.64 -1.73 12.01
N ASN A 46 -11.74 -2.00 12.96
CA ASN A 46 -11.86 -1.58 14.36
C ASN A 46 -11.12 -0.26 14.66
N ARG A 47 -10.80 0.51 13.61
CA ARG A 47 -10.21 1.86 13.65
C ARG A 47 -11.00 2.75 12.69
N GLU A 48 -10.51 3.95 12.40
CA GLU A 48 -11.09 4.82 11.38
C GLU A 48 -11.18 4.14 10.00
N PRO A 49 -12.20 4.47 9.18
CA PRO A 49 -12.35 3.91 7.84
C PRO A 49 -11.12 4.12 6.96
N GLY A 50 -10.75 3.07 6.21
CA GLY A 50 -9.61 3.11 5.30
C GLY A 50 -9.51 1.87 4.42
N ALA A 51 -8.69 1.97 3.37
CA ALA A 51 -8.46 0.88 2.43
C ALA A 51 -7.79 -0.34 3.10
N MET A 52 -8.09 -1.53 2.58
CA MET A 52 -7.49 -2.79 3.05
C MET A 52 -7.36 -3.78 1.90
N ALA A 53 -6.26 -4.54 1.91
CA ALA A 53 -6.03 -5.68 1.04
C ALA A 53 -5.41 -6.83 1.83
N VAL A 54 -5.84 -8.06 1.53
CA VAL A 54 -5.26 -9.29 2.10
C VAL A 54 -4.09 -9.78 1.24
N TRP A 55 -4.28 -9.73 -0.08
CA TRP A 55 -3.30 -10.18 -1.06
C TRP A 55 -2.52 -8.99 -1.59
N LEU A 56 -1.22 -8.96 -1.28
CA LEU A 56 -0.29 -7.96 -1.79
C LEU A 56 0.42 -8.52 -3.03
N LYS A 57 0.72 -7.63 -3.99
CA LYS A 57 1.56 -8.01 -5.13
C LYS A 57 2.94 -8.43 -4.62
N LYS A 58 3.47 -9.49 -5.25
CA LYS A 58 4.82 -9.99 -5.00
C LYS A 58 5.88 -9.04 -5.54
#